data_AF-A0A427XM89-F1
#
_entry.id   AF-A0A427XM89-F1
#
_cell.length_a   1.000
_cell.length_b   1.000
_cell.length_c   1.000
_cell.angle_alpha   90.00
_cell.angle_beta   90.00
_cell.angle_gamma   90.00
#
_symmetry.space_group_name_H-M   'P 1'
#
loop_
_entity.id
_entity.type
_entity.pdbx_description
1 polymer ?
#
loop_
_entity_poly.entity_id
_entity_poly.type
_entity_poly.pdbx_seq_one_letter_code
_entity_poly.pdbx_strand_id
1 'polypeptide(L)'
;MRLALLATILAAASVYAQTPVNPNTVPTCVQSCSVKGAKAAGCINPLQTDCVCNEPGHSVFLNEAANCLIDNCITEINAAVAIQSNLCAYGVDCQPPFTMCGTLCIDPSADTCVSGVPTRRGFGLAYCKPNEKACRVPTFGIQQKRAHQPANYEIYECIDVMTNLEACGGCPDEGGEDCSTIFGALDVACIRGRCVVAECEEGMKLHNGRCR
;
A
#
# COMPACT_ATOMS: atom_id res chain seq x y z
N MET A 1 -0.34 53.61 29.78
CA MET A 1 -1.34 52.59 30.22
C MET A 1 -2.13 52.22 28.97
N ARG A 2 -1.62 51.28 28.15
CA ARG A 2 -1.97 49.84 28.12
C ARG A 2 -3.47 49.62 27.90
N LEU A 3 -3.84 49.01 26.75
CA LEU A 3 -5.05 48.22 26.43
C LEU A 3 -5.44 48.51 24.96
N ALA A 4 -5.53 47.60 24.01
CA ALA A 4 -5.17 46.20 23.87
C ALA A 4 -5.14 45.94 22.36
N LEU A 5 -3.95 45.72 21.78
CA LEU A 5 -3.81 44.97 20.53
C LEU A 5 -3.86 43.47 20.89
N LEU A 6 -4.27 42.62 19.95
CA LEU A 6 -4.39 41.14 19.98
C LEU A 6 -5.85 40.68 20.13
N ALA A 7 -6.40 39.77 19.32
CA ALA A 7 -5.80 38.79 18.43
C ALA A 7 -6.78 38.41 17.31
N THR A 8 -6.37 38.55 16.05
CA THR A 8 -6.93 37.75 14.94
C THR A 8 -6.23 36.40 14.95
N ILE A 9 -6.79 35.44 15.70
CA ILE A 9 -6.43 34.03 15.55
C ILE A 9 -7.15 33.55 14.29
N LEU A 10 -6.49 33.68 13.14
CA LEU A 10 -6.74 32.80 12.01
C LEU A 10 -6.28 31.41 12.46
N ALA A 11 -7.22 30.59 12.90
CA ALA A 11 -7.01 29.16 13.00
C ALA A 11 -6.72 28.67 11.58
N ALA A 12 -5.43 28.53 11.24
CA ALA A 12 -5.01 27.65 10.16
C ALA A 12 -5.27 26.22 10.64
N ALA A 13 -6.54 25.83 10.65
CA ALA A 13 -6.88 24.43 10.49
C ALA A 13 -6.37 24.08 9.10
N SER A 14 -5.18 23.50 9.01
CA SER A 14 -4.79 22.72 7.85
C SER A 14 -5.83 21.61 7.75
N VAL A 15 -6.87 21.87 6.97
CA VAL A 15 -7.80 20.86 6.49
C VAL A 15 -6.93 19.94 5.64
N TYR A 16 -6.35 18.91 6.25
CA TYR A 16 -5.82 17.80 5.50
C TYR A 16 -7.02 17.27 4.71
N ALA A 17 -7.01 17.52 3.41
CA ALA A 17 -8.05 17.06 2.54
C ALA A 17 -8.21 15.55 2.77
N GLN A 18 -9.44 15.13 3.03
CA GLN A 18 -9.83 13.73 3.15
C GLN A 18 -9.72 13.09 1.78
N THR A 19 -8.51 12.67 1.43
CA THR A 19 -8.20 12.06 0.14
C THR A 19 -7.45 10.77 0.37
N PRO A 20 -7.50 9.83 -0.59
CA PRO A 20 -6.63 8.66 -0.55
C PRO A 20 -5.16 9.08 -0.38
N VAL A 21 -4.38 8.21 0.25
CA VAL A 21 -2.97 8.47 0.53
C VAL A 21 -2.16 8.33 -0.76
N ASN A 22 -1.32 9.32 -1.04
CA ASN A 22 -0.26 9.22 -2.04
C ASN A 22 1.07 8.87 -1.34
N PRO A 23 1.60 7.64 -1.48
CA PRO A 23 2.84 7.20 -0.84
C PRO A 23 4.04 8.10 -1.15
N ASN A 24 4.08 8.70 -2.34
CA ASN A 24 5.20 9.55 -2.79
C ASN A 24 5.25 10.89 -2.06
N THR A 25 4.18 11.28 -1.36
CA THR A 25 4.12 12.51 -0.57
C THR A 25 4.36 12.28 0.92
N VAL A 26 4.50 11.02 1.34
CA VAL A 26 4.73 10.68 2.75
C VAL A 26 6.19 10.99 3.10
N PRO A 27 6.47 11.75 4.18
CA PRO A 27 7.84 12.01 4.60
C PRO A 27 8.61 10.72 4.86
N THR A 28 9.87 10.64 4.42
CA THR A 28 10.70 9.41 4.50
C THR A 28 10.80 8.88 5.94
N CYS A 29 10.86 9.76 6.94
CA CYS A 29 10.88 9.37 8.35
C CYS A 29 9.59 8.61 8.73
N VAL A 30 8.43 9.13 8.32
CA VAL A 30 7.13 8.50 8.55
C VAL A 30 7.06 7.15 7.84
N GLN A 31 7.55 7.05 6.60
CA GLN A 31 7.61 5.77 5.88
C GLN A 31 8.41 4.73 6.68
N SER A 32 9.60 5.08 7.18
CA SER A 32 10.45 4.16 7.93
C SER A 32 9.78 3.65 9.22
N CYS A 33 9.10 4.53 9.95
CA CYS A 33 8.39 4.16 11.17
C CYS A 33 7.11 3.36 10.90
N SER A 34 6.39 3.66 9.81
CA SER A 34 5.25 2.87 9.37
C SER A 34 5.68 1.45 8.97
N VAL A 35 6.80 1.29 8.28
CA VAL A 35 7.37 -0.04 7.95
C VAL A 35 7.71 -0.81 9.22
N LYS A 36 8.33 -0.16 10.22
CA LYS A 36 8.64 -0.79 11.51
C LYS A 36 7.35 -1.26 12.22
N GLY A 37 6.34 -0.40 12.26
CA GLY A 37 5.03 -0.73 12.84
C GLY A 37 4.35 -1.89 12.13
N ALA A 38 4.34 -1.88 10.80
CA ALA A 38 3.74 -2.95 9.98
C ALA A 38 4.41 -4.30 10.24
N LYS A 39 5.75 -4.32 10.27
CA LYS A 39 6.52 -5.52 10.56
C LYS A 39 6.22 -6.09 11.93
N ALA A 40 6.10 -5.24 12.96
CA ALA A 40 5.77 -5.68 14.31
C ALA A 40 4.34 -6.20 14.42
N ALA A 41 3.40 -5.61 13.68
CA ALA A 41 2.01 -6.06 13.57
C ALA A 41 1.83 -7.36 12.77
N GLY A 42 2.88 -7.85 12.11
CA GLY A 42 2.79 -8.99 11.20
C GLY A 42 2.11 -8.66 9.86
N CYS A 43 1.93 -7.36 9.57
CA CYS A 43 1.49 -6.92 8.26
C CYS A 43 2.63 -7.10 7.25
N ILE A 44 2.25 -7.34 5.99
CA ILE A 44 3.19 -7.46 4.88
C ILE A 44 3.90 -6.11 4.68
N ASN A 45 3.14 -5.01 4.74
CA ASN A 45 3.63 -3.66 4.49
C ASN A 45 2.69 -2.62 5.16
N PRO A 46 3.12 -1.34 5.28
CA PRO A 46 2.33 -0.30 5.96
C PRO A 46 1.09 0.18 5.21
N LEU A 47 0.91 -0.20 3.94
CA LEU A 47 -0.28 0.18 3.15
C LEU A 47 -1.33 -0.93 3.08
N GLN A 48 -1.07 -2.09 3.71
CA GLN A 48 -2.00 -3.20 3.79
C GLN A 48 -3.18 -2.83 4.72
N THR A 49 -4.20 -2.16 4.17
CA THR A 49 -5.34 -1.64 4.92
C THR A 49 -6.03 -2.71 5.76
N ASP A 50 -6.13 -3.94 5.26
CA ASP A 50 -6.80 -5.02 5.97
C ASP A 50 -6.10 -5.42 7.27
N CYS A 51 -4.77 -5.27 7.35
CA CYS A 51 -3.98 -5.56 8.54
C CYS A 51 -3.74 -4.31 9.40
N VAL A 52 -3.37 -3.20 8.76
CA VAL A 52 -2.97 -1.95 9.44
C VAL A 52 -4.17 -1.20 10.03
N CYS A 53 -5.37 -1.42 9.48
CA CYS A 53 -6.59 -0.72 9.91
C CYS A 53 -7.59 -1.61 10.67
N ASN A 54 -7.37 -2.93 10.72
CA ASN A 54 -8.23 -3.84 11.49
C ASN A 54 -7.43 -4.62 12.54
N GLU A 55 -8.11 -5.05 13.59
CA GLU A 55 -7.51 -5.90 14.61
C GLU A 55 -7.21 -7.31 14.08
N PRO A 56 -6.16 -8.00 14.58
CA PRO A 56 -5.28 -7.57 15.68
C PRO A 56 -4.10 -6.68 15.25
N GLY A 57 -3.91 -6.47 13.94
CA GLY A 57 -2.74 -5.76 13.41
C GLY A 57 -2.75 -4.27 13.76
N HIS A 58 -3.93 -3.65 13.77
CA HIS A 58 -4.10 -2.21 13.99
C HIS A 58 -3.46 -1.70 15.28
N SER A 59 -3.81 -2.28 16.42
CA SER A 59 -3.30 -1.86 17.73
C SER A 59 -1.77 -2.02 17.85
N VAL A 60 -1.21 -3.10 17.31
CA VAL A 60 0.25 -3.33 17.31
C VAL A 60 0.95 -2.34 16.38
N PHE A 61 0.40 -2.12 15.19
CA PHE A 61 0.93 -1.15 14.23
C PHE A 61 1.00 0.24 14.84
N LEU A 62 -0.10 0.72 15.42
CA LEU A 62 -0.19 2.06 16.00
C LEU A 62 0.83 2.26 17.12
N ASN A 63 0.95 1.30 18.04
CA ASN A 63 1.88 1.41 19.16
C ASN A 63 3.34 1.47 18.68
N GLU A 64 3.73 0.57 17.78
CA GLU A 64 5.10 0.46 17.31
C GLU A 64 5.50 1.59 16.36
N ALA A 65 4.60 2.01 15.47
CA ALA A 65 4.80 3.17 14.62
C ALA A 65 4.86 4.46 15.46
N ALA A 66 3.96 4.65 16.43
CA ALA A 66 3.96 5.84 17.28
C ALA A 66 5.23 5.96 18.12
N ASN A 67 5.69 4.86 18.73
CA ASN A 67 6.95 4.85 19.48
C ASN A 67 8.13 5.26 18.59
N CYS A 68 8.20 4.72 17.37
CA CYS A 68 9.23 5.12 16.41
C CYS A 68 9.15 6.60 16.01
N LEU A 69 7.94 7.11 15.77
CA LEU A 69 7.71 8.50 15.37
C LEU A 69 8.08 9.48 16.49
N ILE A 70 7.80 9.14 17.75
CA ILE A 70 8.18 9.96 18.91
C ILE A 70 9.70 10.05 19.03
N ASP A 71 10.40 8.93 18.83
CA ASP A 71 11.84 8.87 18.97
C ASP A 71 12.60 9.53 17.81
N ASN A 72 12.05 9.51 16.59
CA ASN A 72 12.81 9.86 15.37
C ASN A 72 12.17 10.94 14.49
N CYS A 73 10.85 11.12 14.55
CA CYS A 73 10.08 11.90 13.57
C CYS A 73 9.11 12.91 14.22
N ILE A 74 9.48 13.49 15.37
CA ILE A 74 8.55 14.26 16.21
C ILE A 74 7.85 15.42 15.49
N THR A 75 8.50 16.03 14.48
CA THR A 75 7.94 17.12 13.67
C THR A 75 6.86 16.64 12.70
N GLU A 76 6.86 15.36 12.33
CA GLU A 76 5.99 14.77 11.31
C GLU A 76 4.82 13.96 11.91
N ILE A 77 4.68 13.92 13.25
CA ILE A 77 3.63 13.14 13.92
C ILE A 77 2.23 13.52 13.41
N ASN A 78 1.96 14.82 13.24
CA ASN A 78 0.67 15.29 12.75
C ASN A 78 0.38 14.82 11.32
N ALA A 79 1.41 14.78 10.46
CA ALA A 79 1.29 14.26 9.11
C ALA A 79 1.05 12.74 9.14
N ALA A 80 1.78 12.00 9.99
CA ALA A 80 1.65 10.56 10.13
C ALA A 80 0.23 10.13 10.58
N VAL A 81 -0.34 10.83 11.57
CA VAL A 81 -1.71 10.56 12.03
C VAL A 81 -2.73 10.85 10.93
N ALA A 82 -2.59 11.97 10.21
CA ALA A 82 -3.47 12.29 9.09
C ALA A 82 -3.39 11.25 7.96
N ILE A 83 -2.19 10.79 7.62
CA ILE A 83 -1.96 9.73 6.65
C ILE A 83 -2.61 8.43 7.09
N GLN A 84 -2.45 8.03 8.35
CA GLN A 84 -3.07 6.80 8.87
C GLN A 84 -4.59 6.86 8.81
N SER A 85 -5.20 7.97 9.24
CA SER A 85 -6.65 8.17 9.11
C SER A 85 -7.11 8.11 7.67
N ASN A 86 -6.39 8.77 6.75
CA ASN A 86 -6.74 8.77 5.33
C ASN A 86 -6.56 7.39 4.68
N LEU A 87 -5.52 6.64 5.05
CA LEU A 87 -5.27 5.28 4.58
C LEU A 87 -6.42 4.36 4.96
N CYS A 88 -6.84 4.38 6.23
CA CYS A 88 -7.90 3.52 6.72
C CYS A 88 -9.30 3.92 6.26
N ALA A 89 -9.51 5.19 5.93
CA ALA A 89 -10.80 5.69 5.43
C ALA A 89 -10.94 5.56 3.90
N TYR A 90 -9.86 5.78 3.15
CA TYR A 90 -9.90 5.98 1.69
C TYR A 90 -8.93 5.10 0.90
N GLY A 91 -8.01 4.40 1.55
CA GLY A 91 -7.00 3.58 0.89
C GLY A 91 -5.90 4.41 0.21
N VAL A 92 -5.26 3.79 -0.78
CA VAL A 92 -4.17 4.36 -1.59
C VAL A 92 -4.70 4.70 -2.97
N ASP A 93 -4.38 5.90 -3.48
CA ASP A 93 -4.69 6.29 -4.87
C ASP A 93 -3.46 6.97 -5.50
N CYS A 94 -2.98 6.41 -6.60
CA CYS A 94 -1.89 7.02 -7.36
C CYS A 94 -2.47 8.07 -8.29
N GLN A 95 -2.20 9.34 -8.01
CA GLN A 95 -2.64 10.43 -8.88
C GLN A 95 -1.93 10.32 -10.25
N PRO A 96 -2.63 10.59 -11.38
CA PRO A 96 -2.00 10.60 -12.70
C PRO A 96 -0.77 11.52 -12.76
N PRO A 97 0.33 11.13 -13.44
CA PRO A 97 0.49 9.95 -14.31
C PRO A 97 0.90 8.65 -13.60
N PHE A 98 1.01 8.64 -12.28
CA PHE A 98 1.55 7.51 -11.53
C PHE A 98 0.57 6.34 -11.47
N THR A 99 1.08 5.11 -11.48
CA THR A 99 0.30 3.88 -11.40
C THR A 99 0.74 3.06 -10.19
N MET A 100 -0.20 2.35 -9.55
CA MET A 100 0.10 1.48 -8.42
C MET A 100 0.91 0.26 -8.89
N CYS A 101 2.02 0.02 -8.20
CA CYS A 101 2.95 -1.08 -8.37
C CYS A 101 3.15 -1.74 -7.02
N GLY A 102 2.39 -2.79 -6.75
CA GLY A 102 2.21 -3.28 -5.40
C GLY A 102 1.75 -2.19 -4.44
N THR A 103 2.64 -1.74 -3.56
CA THR A 103 2.36 -0.63 -2.63
C THR A 103 2.94 0.72 -3.04
N LEU A 104 3.72 0.80 -4.12
CA LEU A 104 4.35 2.04 -4.55
C LEU A 104 3.63 2.65 -5.75
N CYS A 105 3.54 3.98 -5.80
CA CYS A 105 3.09 4.67 -7.00
C CYS A 105 4.30 4.98 -7.89
N ILE A 106 4.44 4.27 -9.01
CA ILE A 106 5.55 4.48 -9.97
C ILE A 106 5.11 5.33 -11.15
N ASP A 107 6.05 6.02 -11.80
CA ASP A 107 5.79 6.65 -13.10
C ASP A 107 5.99 5.59 -14.20
N PRO A 108 4.93 5.10 -14.86
CA PRO A 108 5.06 4.05 -15.87
C PRO A 108 5.83 4.50 -17.13
N SER A 109 6.15 5.78 -17.27
CA SER A 109 6.97 6.32 -18.36
C SER A 109 8.47 6.34 -18.04
N ALA A 110 8.84 6.34 -16.76
CA ALA A 110 10.23 6.36 -16.31
C ALA A 110 10.66 5.01 -15.69
N ASP A 111 9.73 4.35 -14.99
CA ASP A 111 9.96 3.16 -14.21
C ASP A 111 9.14 2.00 -14.74
N THR A 112 9.70 0.80 -14.59
CA THR A 112 8.96 -0.44 -14.79
C THR A 112 8.74 -1.07 -13.42
N CYS A 113 7.51 -1.51 -13.18
CA CYS A 113 7.22 -2.33 -12.02
C CYS A 113 8.17 -3.52 -11.94
N VAL A 114 8.55 -3.91 -10.72
CA VAL A 114 9.24 -5.18 -10.50
C VAL A 114 8.40 -6.34 -11.05
N SER A 115 7.07 -6.22 -10.98
CA SER A 115 6.09 -7.12 -11.60
C SER A 115 5.95 -7.03 -13.13
N GLY A 116 6.68 -6.12 -13.79
CA GLY A 116 6.59 -5.85 -15.23
C GLY A 116 5.44 -4.91 -15.60
N VAL A 117 5.24 -4.67 -16.91
CA VAL A 117 4.18 -3.77 -17.39
C VAL A 117 2.80 -4.29 -16.93
N PRO A 118 1.94 -3.48 -16.29
CA PRO A 118 0.59 -3.88 -15.94
C PRO A 118 -0.20 -4.19 -17.23
N THR A 119 -0.24 -5.47 -17.59
CA THR A 119 -1.08 -5.92 -18.71
C THR A 119 -2.53 -5.78 -18.29
N ARG A 120 -3.38 -5.16 -19.12
CA ARG A 120 -4.83 -5.21 -18.91
C ARG A 120 -5.27 -6.69 -18.94
N ARG A 121 -5.49 -7.27 -17.77
CA ARG A 121 -5.94 -8.66 -17.60
C ARG A 121 -7.41 -8.73 -18.02
N GLY A 122 -7.74 -9.73 -18.84
CA GLY A 122 -9.00 -9.78 -19.58
C GLY A 122 -10.23 -9.75 -18.67
N PHE A 123 -11.13 -8.81 -18.92
CA PHE A 123 -12.45 -8.77 -18.29
C PHE A 123 -13.34 -9.82 -18.96
N GLY A 124 -13.63 -10.93 -18.27
CA GLY A 124 -14.48 -11.99 -18.81
C GLY A 124 -15.04 -12.88 -17.72
N LEU A 125 -16.37 -13.04 -17.72
CA LEU A 125 -17.12 -13.88 -16.80
C LEU A 125 -16.65 -15.36 -16.88
N ALA A 126 -16.02 -15.81 -15.79
CA ALA A 126 -16.08 -17.16 -15.22
C ALA A 126 -15.16 -18.31 -15.69
N TYR A 127 -14.15 -18.11 -16.55
CA TYR A 127 -13.13 -19.14 -16.76
C TYR A 127 -11.74 -18.55 -16.96
N CYS A 128 -10.93 -18.59 -15.90
CA CYS A 128 -9.49 -18.36 -16.02
C CYS A 128 -8.80 -19.52 -16.72
N LYS A 129 -7.66 -19.27 -17.36
CA LYS A 129 -6.90 -20.34 -18.01
C LYS A 129 -6.43 -21.35 -16.96
N PRO A 130 -6.07 -22.57 -17.38
CA PRO A 130 -5.39 -23.50 -16.48
C PRO A 130 -4.19 -22.83 -15.81
N ASN A 131 -4.12 -22.92 -14.47
CA ASN A 131 -3.13 -22.29 -13.58
C ASN A 131 -3.35 -20.81 -13.23
N GLU A 132 -4.40 -20.17 -13.74
CA GLU A 132 -4.83 -18.83 -13.30
C GLU A 132 -5.95 -18.94 -12.25
N LYS A 133 -5.99 -18.00 -11.30
CA LYS A 133 -7.03 -17.83 -10.29
C LYS A 133 -7.86 -16.59 -10.61
N ALA A 134 -9.17 -16.68 -10.42
CA ALA A 134 -10.06 -15.52 -10.52
C ALA A 134 -9.95 -14.69 -9.23
N CYS A 135 -9.40 -13.50 -9.33
CA CYS A 135 -9.19 -12.60 -8.20
C CYS A 135 -10.13 -11.40 -8.29
N ARG A 136 -10.72 -11.02 -7.17
CA ARG A 136 -11.62 -9.87 -7.10
C ARG A 136 -10.80 -8.61 -7.36
N VAL A 137 -11.26 -7.79 -8.30
CA VAL A 137 -10.69 -6.46 -8.54
C VAL A 137 -11.36 -5.51 -7.55
N PRO A 138 -10.62 -4.90 -6.61
CA PRO A 138 -11.18 -3.88 -5.75
C PRO A 138 -11.72 -2.74 -6.62
N THR A 139 -12.97 -2.35 -6.43
CA THR A 139 -13.63 -1.31 -7.25
C THR A 139 -13.10 0.11 -6.99
N PHE A 140 -11.98 0.26 -6.27
CA PHE A 140 -11.32 1.53 -5.98
C PHE A 140 -10.61 2.03 -7.25
N GLY A 141 -11.23 2.97 -7.95
CA GLY A 141 -10.66 3.62 -9.15
C GLY A 141 -11.40 3.34 -10.45
N ILE A 142 -12.37 2.43 -10.49
CA ILE A 142 -13.27 2.30 -11.63
C ILE A 142 -14.37 3.36 -11.51
N GLN A 143 -14.02 4.62 -11.76
CA GLN A 143 -15.00 5.68 -12.03
C GLN A 143 -15.79 5.43 -13.33
N GLN A 144 -15.61 4.29 -14.01
CA GLN A 144 -16.53 3.87 -15.06
C GLN A 144 -17.77 3.21 -14.45
N LYS A 145 -18.60 4.00 -13.76
CA LYS A 145 -20.03 3.71 -13.73
C LYS A 145 -20.51 3.73 -15.18
N ARG A 146 -20.49 2.58 -15.86
CA ARG A 146 -21.40 2.41 -17.01
C ARG A 146 -22.79 2.54 -16.42
N ALA A 147 -23.63 3.39 -17.01
CA ALA A 147 -24.95 3.78 -16.51
C ALA A 147 -25.98 2.62 -16.41
N HIS A 148 -25.55 1.36 -16.44
CA HIS A 148 -26.36 0.15 -16.45
C HIS A 148 -25.80 -1.00 -15.60
N GLN A 149 -24.74 -0.80 -14.81
CA GLN A 149 -24.24 -1.86 -13.92
C GLN A 149 -24.94 -1.82 -12.55
N PRO A 150 -25.43 -2.97 -12.05
CA PRO A 150 -26.05 -3.06 -10.73
C PRO A 150 -25.04 -2.75 -9.62
N ALA A 151 -25.53 -2.28 -8.47
CA ALA A 151 -24.71 -1.82 -7.34
C ALA A 151 -23.77 -2.89 -6.72
N ASN A 152 -23.91 -4.16 -7.10
CA ASN A 152 -23.14 -5.30 -6.59
C ASN A 152 -22.39 -6.05 -7.72
N TYR A 153 -21.89 -5.33 -8.72
CA TYR A 153 -21.10 -5.97 -9.77
C TYR A 153 -19.68 -6.27 -9.27
N GLU A 154 -19.42 -7.52 -8.92
CA GLU A 154 -18.07 -7.99 -8.60
C GLU A 154 -17.30 -8.22 -9.90
N ILE A 155 -16.19 -7.51 -10.02
CA ILE A 155 -15.28 -7.64 -11.16
C ILE A 155 -14.20 -8.60 -10.73
N TYR A 156 -13.92 -9.57 -11.58
CA TYR A 156 -12.81 -10.49 -11.39
C TYR A 156 -11.80 -10.31 -12.51
N GLU A 157 -10.54 -10.46 -12.17
CA GLU A 157 -9.44 -10.60 -13.13
C GLU A 157 -8.78 -11.97 -12.95
N CYS A 158 -8.30 -12.55 -14.04
CA CYS A 158 -7.56 -13.81 -13.99
C CYS A 158 -6.08 -13.53 -13.77
N ILE A 159 -5.52 -14.08 -12.70
CA ILE A 159 -4.13 -13.90 -12.30
C ILE A 159 -3.42 -15.25 -12.20
N ASP A 160 -2.26 -15.39 -12.83
CA ASP A 160 -1.38 -16.54 -12.57
C ASP A 160 -0.69 -16.35 -11.21
N VAL A 161 -1.33 -16.86 -10.16
CA VAL A 161 -0.80 -16.77 -8.79
C VAL A 161 0.50 -17.54 -8.58
N MET A 162 0.97 -18.31 -9.57
CA MET A 162 2.24 -19.05 -9.47
C MET A 162 3.45 -18.20 -9.86
N THR A 163 3.23 -17.14 -10.64
CA THR A 163 4.29 -16.28 -11.19
C THR A 163 4.01 -14.79 -11.03
N ASN A 164 2.80 -14.39 -10.66
CA ASN A 164 2.45 -13.00 -10.46
C ASN A 164 3.00 -12.47 -9.13
N LEU A 165 3.80 -11.41 -9.22
CA LEU A 165 4.46 -10.79 -8.07
C LEU A 165 3.47 -10.14 -7.10
N GLU A 166 2.34 -9.62 -7.56
CA GLU A 166 1.36 -8.85 -6.76
C GLU A 166 0.28 -9.74 -6.10
N ALA A 167 0.27 -11.02 -6.45
CA ALA A 167 -0.75 -11.99 -6.07
C ALA A 167 -0.10 -13.38 -5.99
N CYS A 168 1.08 -13.44 -5.38
CA CYS A 168 1.86 -14.66 -5.34
C CYS A 168 1.25 -15.65 -4.35
N GLY A 169 0.95 -16.85 -4.81
CA GLY A 169 0.34 -17.91 -4.00
C GLY A 169 -1.18 -17.78 -3.81
N GLY A 170 -1.80 -16.65 -4.16
CA GLY A 170 -3.23 -16.42 -3.99
C GLY A 170 -3.69 -15.05 -4.48
N CYS A 171 -4.99 -14.78 -4.42
CA CYS A 171 -5.49 -13.43 -4.68
C CYS A 171 -5.13 -12.50 -3.52
N PRO A 172 -4.97 -11.18 -3.75
CA PRO A 172 -4.58 -10.24 -2.68
C PRO A 172 -5.49 -10.30 -1.44
N ASP A 173 -6.80 -10.51 -1.64
CA ASP A 173 -7.83 -10.67 -0.61
C ASP A 173 -8.01 -12.11 -0.10
N GLU A 174 -7.31 -13.08 -0.70
CA GLU A 174 -7.39 -14.51 -0.38
C GLU A 174 -6.02 -15.10 -0.02
N GLY A 175 -5.18 -14.33 0.66
CA GLY A 175 -3.88 -14.79 1.18
C GLY A 175 -2.73 -14.82 0.18
N GLY A 176 -2.89 -14.17 -0.98
CA GLY A 176 -1.79 -13.85 -1.87
C GLY A 176 -0.81 -12.86 -1.25
N GLU A 177 0.48 -13.08 -1.46
CA GLU A 177 1.53 -12.15 -1.03
C GLU A 177 1.95 -11.29 -2.23
N ASP A 178 1.97 -9.98 -2.00
CA ASP A 178 2.61 -9.04 -2.92
C ASP A 178 4.12 -9.01 -2.62
N CYS A 179 4.85 -9.80 -3.40
CA CYS A 179 6.28 -9.97 -3.28
C CYS A 179 7.06 -8.67 -3.56
N SER A 180 6.51 -7.74 -4.34
CA SER A 180 7.16 -6.46 -4.65
C SER A 180 7.33 -5.59 -3.39
N THR A 181 6.59 -5.91 -2.34
CA THR A 181 6.55 -5.14 -1.08
C THR A 181 7.47 -5.71 0.00
N ILE A 182 8.26 -6.75 -0.32
CA ILE A 182 9.20 -7.32 0.63
C ILE A 182 10.29 -6.31 0.96
N PHE A 183 10.30 -5.89 2.22
CA PHE A 183 11.23 -4.90 2.73
C PHE A 183 12.68 -5.26 2.43
N GLY A 184 13.41 -4.31 1.84
CA GLY A 184 14.83 -4.44 1.55
C GLY A 184 15.15 -5.40 0.41
N ALA A 185 14.18 -5.91 -0.34
CA ALA A 185 14.42 -6.71 -1.53
C ALA A 185 14.67 -5.80 -2.74
N LEU A 186 15.82 -5.97 -3.39
CA LEU A 186 16.13 -5.33 -4.68
C LEU A 186 15.64 -6.16 -5.86
N ASP A 187 15.73 -7.48 -5.74
CA ASP A 187 15.25 -8.42 -6.74
C ASP A 187 14.40 -9.50 -6.08
N VAL A 188 13.18 -9.64 -6.56
CA VAL A 188 12.20 -10.56 -6.04
C VAL A 188 11.39 -11.16 -7.18
N ALA A 189 11.06 -12.44 -7.05
CA ALA A 189 10.23 -13.17 -7.99
C ALA A 189 9.14 -13.95 -7.25
N CYS A 190 7.98 -14.11 -7.89
CA CYS A 190 7.03 -15.14 -7.50
C CYS A 190 7.39 -16.45 -8.21
N ILE A 191 7.82 -17.46 -7.45
CA ILE A 191 8.20 -18.76 -7.99
C ILE A 191 7.35 -19.84 -7.34
N ARG A 192 6.48 -20.46 -8.14
CA ARG A 192 5.57 -21.53 -7.69
C ARG A 192 4.67 -21.09 -6.52
N GLY A 193 4.17 -19.86 -6.59
CA GLY A 193 3.29 -19.29 -5.57
C GLY A 193 3.99 -18.95 -4.26
N ARG A 194 5.30 -18.68 -4.30
CA ARG A 194 6.07 -18.19 -3.16
C ARG A 194 6.98 -17.05 -3.57
N CYS A 195 7.04 -16.01 -2.76
CA CYS A 195 8.01 -14.94 -2.95
C CYS A 195 9.42 -15.45 -2.67
N VAL A 196 10.33 -15.19 -3.60
CA VAL A 196 11.74 -15.52 -3.52
C VAL A 196 12.53 -14.25 -3.76
N VAL A 197 13.22 -13.78 -2.72
CA VAL A 197 14.14 -12.64 -2.84
C VAL A 197 15.51 -13.16 -3.30
N ALA A 198 15.98 -12.62 -4.42
CA ALA A 198 17.29 -12.94 -5.00
C ALA A 198 18.37 -11.96 -4.52
N GLU A 199 18.02 -10.70 -4.33
CA GLU A 199 18.96 -9.66 -3.91
C GLU A 199 18.33 -8.73 -2.85
N CYS A 200 19.16 -8.32 -1.88
CA CYS A 200 18.79 -7.39 -0.83
C CYS A 200 19.49 -6.04 -1.02
N GLU A 201 18.88 -4.97 -0.52
CA GLU A 201 19.48 -3.64 -0.44
C GLU A 201 20.83 -3.67 0.28
N GLU A 202 21.69 -2.70 -0.05
CA GLU A 202 23.02 -2.59 0.53
C GLU A 202 22.96 -2.55 2.06
N GLY A 203 23.75 -3.41 2.71
CA GLY A 203 23.79 -3.54 4.17
C GLY A 203 22.82 -4.58 4.75
N MET A 204 21.91 -5.14 3.95
CA MET A 204 20.99 -6.21 4.37
C MET A 204 21.47 -7.59 3.91
N LYS A 205 21.04 -8.65 4.60
CA LYS A 205 21.37 -10.04 4.25
C LYS A 205 20.12 -10.87 4.01
N LEU A 206 20.20 -11.75 3.01
CA LEU A 206 19.17 -12.74 2.77
C LEU A 206 19.16 -13.78 3.90
N HIS A 207 18.04 -13.86 4.61
CA HIS A 207 17.82 -14.79 5.70
C HIS A 207 16.43 -15.42 5.58
N ASN A 208 16.38 -16.74 5.32
CA ASN A 208 15.15 -17.50 5.09
C ASN A 208 14.25 -16.89 4.00
N GLY A 209 14.84 -16.44 2.89
CA GLY A 209 14.10 -15.90 1.75
C GLY A 209 13.59 -14.46 1.93
N ARG A 210 14.04 -13.75 2.97
CA ARG A 210 13.75 -12.33 3.20
C ARG A 210 14.99 -11.54 3.59
N CYS A 211 14.99 -10.23 3.31
CA CYS A 211 16.07 -9.34 3.71
C CYS A 211 15.94 -8.92 5.18
N ARG A 212 17.07 -8.92 5.89
CA ARG A 212 17.18 -8.50 7.29
C ARG A 212 18.45 -7.73 7.57
#